data_AF-A0A9D9X5P2-F1
#
_entry.id   AF-A0A9D9X5P2-F1
#
_cell.length_a   1.000
_cell.length_b   1.000
_cell.length_c   1.000
_cell.angle_alpha   90.00
_cell.angle_beta   90.00
_cell.angle_gamma   90.00
#
_symmetry.space_group_name_H-M   'P 1'
#
loop_
_entity.id
_entity.type
_entity.pdbx_description
1 polymer ?
#
loop_
_entity_poly.entity_id
_entity_poly.type
_entity_poly.pdbx_seq_one_letter_code
_entity_poly.pdbx_strand_id
1 'polypeptide(L)'
;MATALKTRPSSSAVAAKPKRSAARAAPKGPAAASLTLSSKNYSSWSLRGWLMTKLAGLDFDEVIVSPDDASARKEILLLSPSILVPCLTHAGIKVWDTLAIGEYLAEIKPKAGLLPADIAARAHCRAICGEMHSGFSSLRSALPMNLKGDFPGYKVWARAEGDIERITAIWSECIAQYGGPFLFGEHPCMADAMYAPVVTRFRTYHVKLDRTSAHYCDTVMAMPEMKEWIAAAKREHEDIEELDMEF
;
A
#
# COMPACT_ATOMS: atom_id res chain seq x y z
N MET A 1 59.84 -49.38 26.31
CA MET A 1 60.28 -48.18 27.06
C MET A 1 60.64 -47.10 26.05
N ALA A 2 59.98 -45.93 26.15
CA ALA A 2 60.26 -44.65 25.48
C ALA A 2 60.43 -44.68 23.93
N THR A 3 59.92 -43.73 23.14
CA THR A 3 60.55 -42.41 23.02
C THR A 3 59.75 -41.51 22.06
N ALA A 4 59.75 -40.21 22.41
CA ALA A 4 59.71 -39.02 21.55
C ALA A 4 58.39 -38.53 20.93
N LEU A 5 57.91 -37.44 21.56
CA LEU A 5 57.36 -36.25 20.91
C LEU A 5 58.04 -35.94 19.57
N LYS A 6 57.24 -35.73 18.53
CA LYS A 6 57.61 -34.91 17.36
C LYS A 6 56.62 -33.76 17.22
N THR A 7 57.12 -32.58 17.50
CA THR A 7 56.53 -31.30 17.11
C THR A 7 56.48 -31.19 15.58
N ARG A 8 55.40 -30.61 15.05
CA ARG A 8 55.26 -30.20 13.65
C ARG A 8 54.78 -28.74 13.56
N PRO A 9 55.18 -28.02 12.50
CA PRO A 9 55.37 -26.57 12.53
C PRO A 9 54.13 -25.75 12.15
N SER A 10 54.22 -24.45 12.44
CA SER A 10 53.24 -23.39 12.18
C SER A 10 52.86 -23.26 10.71
N SER A 11 51.55 -23.27 10.44
CA SER A 11 50.95 -22.89 9.16
C SER A 11 50.56 -21.41 9.19
N SER A 12 51.22 -20.59 8.37
CA SER A 12 50.84 -19.21 8.09
C SER A 12 49.56 -19.18 7.26
N ALA A 13 48.46 -18.71 7.82
CA ALA A 13 47.26 -18.38 7.06
C ALA A 13 47.39 -16.94 6.50
N VAL A 14 47.35 -16.85 5.17
CA VAL A 14 47.43 -15.63 4.38
C VAL A 14 46.21 -14.76 4.66
N ALA A 15 46.42 -13.52 5.10
CA ALA A 15 45.37 -12.52 5.28
C ALA A 15 44.78 -12.10 3.91
N ALA A 16 43.50 -12.37 3.69
CA ALA A 16 42.76 -11.90 2.53
C ALA A 16 42.55 -10.37 2.60
N LYS A 17 42.99 -9.64 1.57
CA LYS A 17 42.77 -8.19 1.44
C LYS A 17 41.28 -7.89 1.25
N PRO A 18 40.72 -6.83 1.88
CA PRO A 18 39.33 -6.46 1.67
C PRO A 18 39.15 -5.86 0.26
N LYS A 19 38.15 -6.35 -0.47
CA LYS A 19 37.71 -5.76 -1.75
C LYS A 19 37.21 -4.35 -1.49
N ARG A 20 37.88 -3.35 -2.08
CA ARG A 20 37.42 -1.95 -2.11
C ARG A 20 36.03 -1.90 -2.78
N SER A 21 35.03 -1.55 -1.99
CA SER A 21 33.71 -1.15 -2.48
C SER A 21 33.89 0.08 -3.40
N ALA A 22 33.42 -0.02 -4.64
CA ALA A 22 33.40 1.10 -5.57
C ALA A 22 32.40 2.14 -5.04
N ALA A 23 32.89 3.33 -4.70
CA ALA A 23 32.05 4.45 -4.30
C ALA A 23 31.08 4.78 -5.44
N ARG A 24 29.79 4.63 -5.18
CA ARG A 24 28.72 4.97 -6.11
C ARG A 24 28.66 6.49 -6.22
N ALA A 25 28.89 7.03 -7.42
CA ALA A 25 28.84 8.46 -7.69
C ALA A 25 27.44 9.03 -7.33
N ALA A 26 27.42 10.17 -6.65
CA ALA A 26 26.20 10.88 -6.29
C ALA A 26 25.50 11.42 -7.56
N PRO A 27 24.17 11.31 -7.68
CA PRO A 27 23.46 11.83 -8.84
C PRO A 27 23.45 13.37 -8.84
N LYS A 28 23.65 13.94 -10.03
CA LYS A 28 23.60 15.38 -10.32
C LYS A 28 22.17 15.74 -10.78
N GLY A 29 21.59 16.77 -10.17
CA GLY A 29 20.20 17.26 -10.38
C GLY A 29 19.27 16.84 -9.23
N PRO A 30 18.18 17.58 -8.91
CA PRO A 30 17.18 17.06 -7.99
C PRO A 30 16.63 15.77 -8.62
N ALA A 31 16.92 14.64 -7.99
CA ALA A 31 16.44 13.35 -8.48
C ALA A 31 14.91 13.42 -8.61
N ALA A 32 14.38 13.05 -9.78
CA ALA A 32 12.95 12.92 -10.01
C ALA A 32 12.34 12.05 -8.90
N ALA A 33 11.11 12.36 -8.47
CA ALA A 33 10.46 11.57 -7.44
C ALA A 33 10.26 10.14 -7.96
N SER A 34 10.40 9.14 -7.10
CA SER A 34 10.07 7.76 -7.44
C SER A 34 9.21 7.13 -6.37
N LEU A 35 8.30 6.27 -6.79
CA LEU A 35 7.46 5.49 -5.90
C LEU A 35 7.71 4.01 -6.15
N THR A 36 8.32 3.36 -5.17
CA THR A 36 8.50 1.91 -5.18
C THR A 36 7.18 1.23 -4.86
N LEU A 37 6.76 0.27 -5.68
CA LEU A 37 5.49 -0.45 -5.58
C LEU A 37 5.73 -1.96 -5.73
N SER A 38 4.83 -2.76 -5.17
CA SER A 38 4.75 -4.21 -5.41
C SER A 38 3.71 -4.49 -6.51
N SER A 39 2.82 -5.49 -6.34
CA SER A 39 1.83 -5.81 -7.38
C SER A 39 0.66 -4.85 -7.40
N LYS A 40 0.29 -4.32 -8.57
CA LYS A 40 -0.93 -3.53 -8.74
C LYS A 40 -2.19 -4.38 -8.59
N ASN A 41 -2.13 -5.67 -8.89
CA ASN A 41 -3.26 -6.59 -8.71
C ASN A 41 -3.54 -6.91 -7.23
N TYR A 42 -2.49 -7.16 -6.44
CA TYR A 42 -2.62 -7.72 -5.09
C TYR A 42 -2.30 -6.74 -3.95
N SER A 43 -1.46 -5.72 -4.17
CA SER A 43 -1.00 -4.84 -3.09
C SER A 43 -1.98 -3.69 -2.82
N SER A 44 -2.73 -3.83 -1.72
CA SER A 44 -3.55 -2.75 -1.20
C SER A 44 -2.72 -1.56 -0.69
N TRP A 45 -1.49 -1.76 -0.23
CA TRP A 45 -0.63 -0.68 0.26
C TRP A 45 -0.05 0.15 -0.88
N SER A 46 0.41 -0.52 -1.95
CA SER A 46 0.90 0.13 -3.16
C SER A 46 -0.16 1.03 -3.78
N LEU A 47 -1.42 0.56 -3.86
CA LEU A 47 -2.54 1.38 -4.34
C LEU A 47 -2.72 2.65 -3.49
N ARG A 48 -2.67 2.55 -2.16
CA ARG A 48 -2.81 3.72 -1.27
C ARG A 48 -1.75 4.77 -1.54
N GLY A 49 -0.47 4.36 -1.50
CA GLY A 49 0.66 5.27 -1.72
C GLY A 49 0.65 5.90 -3.11
N TRP A 50 0.34 5.10 -4.13
CA TRP A 50 0.24 5.57 -5.51
C TRP A 50 -0.90 6.58 -5.68
N LEU A 51 -2.09 6.26 -5.18
CA LEU A 51 -3.26 7.12 -5.33
C LEU A 51 -3.05 8.45 -4.60
N MET A 52 -2.51 8.44 -3.38
CA MET A 52 -2.15 9.69 -2.68
C MET A 52 -1.14 10.53 -3.47
N THR A 53 -0.14 9.90 -4.09
CA THR A 53 0.87 10.63 -4.87
C THR A 53 0.28 11.25 -6.14
N LYS A 54 -0.64 10.55 -6.82
CA LYS A 54 -1.40 11.07 -7.97
C LYS A 54 -2.31 12.23 -7.56
N LEU A 55 -3.09 12.06 -6.49
CA LEU A 55 -3.96 13.11 -5.94
C LEU A 55 -3.16 14.35 -5.48
N ALA A 56 -1.93 14.18 -5.01
CA ALA A 56 -1.03 15.28 -4.65
C ALA A 56 -0.55 16.11 -5.86
N GLY A 57 -0.71 15.61 -7.09
CA GLY A 57 -0.13 16.21 -8.29
C GLY A 57 1.40 16.28 -8.22
N LEU A 58 2.02 15.24 -7.66
CA LEU A 58 3.47 15.03 -7.73
C LEU A 58 3.77 14.17 -8.96
N ASP A 59 4.69 14.61 -9.82
CA ASP A 59 5.21 13.77 -10.89
C ASP A 59 6.21 12.77 -10.31
N PHE A 60 6.06 11.49 -10.62
CA PHE A 60 6.94 10.44 -10.11
C PHE A 60 7.10 9.29 -11.11
N ASP A 61 8.25 8.61 -11.02
CA ASP A 61 8.50 7.35 -11.69
C ASP A 61 8.06 6.17 -10.82
N GLU A 62 7.36 5.21 -11.40
CA GLU A 62 7.02 3.95 -10.72
C GLU A 62 8.19 2.96 -10.78
N VAL A 63 8.56 2.42 -9.63
CA VAL A 63 9.58 1.37 -9.51
C VAL A 63 8.93 0.11 -8.99
N ILE A 64 8.57 -0.82 -9.88
CA ILE A 64 7.98 -2.10 -9.50
C ILE A 64 9.07 -3.03 -8.98
N VAL A 65 8.93 -3.51 -7.74
CA VAL A 65 9.84 -4.52 -7.19
C VAL A 65 9.50 -5.90 -7.75
N SER A 66 10.52 -6.75 -7.90
CA SER A 66 10.31 -8.14 -8.32
C SER A 66 9.38 -8.87 -7.34
N PRO A 67 8.46 -9.73 -7.80
CA PRO A 67 7.71 -10.64 -6.94
C PRO A 67 8.61 -11.53 -6.06
N ASP A 68 9.84 -11.82 -6.52
CA ASP A 68 10.85 -12.57 -5.78
C ASP A 68 11.48 -11.77 -4.61
N ASP A 69 11.22 -10.46 -4.53
CA ASP A 69 11.67 -9.65 -3.40
C ASP A 69 10.94 -10.09 -2.13
N ALA A 70 11.72 -10.47 -1.11
CA ALA A 70 11.18 -11.02 0.13
C ALA A 70 10.25 -10.04 0.88
N SER A 71 10.41 -8.72 0.69
CA SER A 71 9.54 -7.72 1.31
C SER A 71 8.20 -7.60 0.56
N ALA A 72 8.23 -7.63 -0.78
CA ALA A 72 7.05 -7.64 -1.62
C ALA A 72 6.21 -8.91 -1.39
N ARG A 73 6.87 -10.07 -1.37
CA ARG A 73 6.22 -11.36 -1.11
C ARG A 73 5.58 -11.40 0.28
N LYS A 74 6.26 -10.87 1.31
CA LYS A 74 5.68 -10.78 2.67
C LYS A 74 4.46 -9.89 2.72
N GLU A 75 4.47 -8.75 2.04
CA GLU A 75 3.32 -7.85 1.99
C GLU A 75 2.07 -8.54 1.43
N ILE A 76 2.25 -9.20 0.28
CA ILE A 76 1.17 -9.85 -0.46
C ILE A 76 0.66 -11.09 0.32
N LEU A 77 1.57 -11.94 0.80
CA LEU A 77 1.19 -13.19 1.47
C LEU A 77 0.70 -12.98 2.91
N LEU A 78 1.28 -12.04 3.65
CA LEU A 78 0.92 -11.80 5.05
C LEU A 78 -0.19 -10.75 5.19
N LEU A 79 -0.61 -10.12 4.09
CA LEU A 79 -1.65 -9.08 4.04
C LEU A 79 -1.42 -7.97 5.09
N SER A 80 -0.14 -7.70 5.35
CA SER A 80 0.35 -6.78 6.37
C SER A 80 1.34 -5.80 5.72
N PRO A 81 1.50 -4.58 6.26
CA PRO A 81 2.43 -3.63 5.67
C PRO A 81 3.84 -4.24 5.68
N SER A 82 4.48 -4.29 4.52
CA SER A 82 5.93 -4.44 4.50
C SER A 82 6.52 -3.12 4.98
N ILE A 83 7.61 -3.17 5.73
CA ILE A 83 8.27 -1.95 6.22
C ILE A 83 8.86 -1.11 5.05
N LEU A 84 8.77 -1.55 3.78
CA LEU A 84 9.55 -0.98 2.68
C LEU A 84 8.77 -0.68 1.40
N VAL A 85 7.50 -1.08 1.26
CA VAL A 85 6.68 -0.85 0.05
C VAL A 85 5.22 -0.56 0.45
N PRO A 86 4.59 0.52 -0.07
CA PRO A 86 5.17 1.50 -0.99
C PRO A 86 6.23 2.39 -0.33
N CYS A 87 7.18 2.89 -1.11
CA CYS A 87 8.19 3.84 -0.63
C CYS A 87 8.40 4.99 -1.60
N LEU A 88 8.05 6.20 -1.16
CA LEU A 88 8.26 7.44 -1.90
C LEU A 88 9.68 7.94 -1.64
N THR A 89 10.45 8.15 -2.71
CA THR A 89 11.72 8.88 -2.67
C THR A 89 11.54 10.22 -3.39
N HIS A 90 11.70 11.34 -2.69
CA HIS A 90 11.57 12.67 -3.27
C HIS A 90 12.56 13.64 -2.60
N ALA A 91 13.31 14.41 -3.39
CA ALA A 91 14.32 15.36 -2.90
C ALA A 91 15.33 14.77 -1.89
N GLY A 92 15.69 13.49 -2.06
CA GLY A 92 16.61 12.77 -1.15
C GLY A 92 15.97 12.22 0.13
N ILE A 93 14.68 12.47 0.36
CA ILE A 93 13.90 11.94 1.48
C ILE A 93 13.26 10.62 1.05
N LYS A 94 13.29 9.61 1.93
CA LYS A 94 12.60 8.32 1.73
C LYS A 94 11.50 8.16 2.77
N VAL A 95 10.29 7.84 2.32
CA VAL A 95 9.10 7.68 3.16
C VAL A 95 8.42 6.37 2.79
N TRP A 96 8.40 5.39 3.71
CA TRP A 96 8.01 4.00 3.44
C TRP A 96 6.73 3.54 4.17
N ASP A 97 6.02 4.49 4.78
CA ASP A 97 4.75 4.24 5.45
C ASP A 97 3.65 5.03 4.75
N THR A 98 2.51 4.40 4.45
CA THR A 98 1.42 5.06 3.71
C THR A 98 0.86 6.30 4.42
N LEU A 99 0.71 6.29 5.75
CA LEU A 99 0.26 7.51 6.46
C LEU A 99 1.34 8.59 6.38
N ALA A 100 2.61 8.21 6.59
CA ALA A 100 3.72 9.15 6.48
C ALA A 100 3.87 9.73 5.06
N ILE A 101 3.62 8.93 4.01
CA ILE A 101 3.58 9.39 2.62
C ILE A 101 2.48 10.45 2.46
N GLY A 102 1.27 10.18 2.97
CA GLY A 102 0.16 11.14 2.91
C GLY A 102 0.46 12.45 3.63
N GLU A 103 1.03 12.39 4.84
CA GLU A 103 1.43 13.60 5.59
C GLU A 103 2.56 14.35 4.89
N TYR A 104 3.59 13.65 4.41
CA TYR A 104 4.68 14.27 3.66
C TYR A 104 4.15 15.00 2.41
N LEU A 105 3.26 14.36 1.64
CA LEU A 105 2.64 14.97 0.47
C LEU A 105 1.78 16.19 0.86
N ALA A 106 1.05 16.13 1.98
CA ALA A 106 0.30 17.27 2.48
C ALA A 106 1.20 18.45 2.91
N GLU A 107 2.42 18.18 3.40
CA GLU A 107 3.41 19.22 3.72
C GLU A 107 4.00 19.87 2.46
N ILE A 108 4.39 19.07 1.45
CA ILE A 108 5.06 19.58 0.25
C ILE A 108 4.08 20.11 -0.81
N LYS A 109 2.82 19.66 -0.79
CA LYS A 109 1.74 20.03 -1.72
C LYS A 109 0.45 20.38 -0.95
N PRO A 110 0.46 21.37 -0.05
CA PRO A 110 -0.69 21.67 0.83
C PRO A 110 -1.96 22.09 0.07
N LYS A 111 -1.81 22.59 -1.15
CA LYS A 111 -2.94 22.98 -2.02
C LYS A 111 -3.60 21.81 -2.74
N ALA A 112 -3.05 20.59 -2.65
CA ALA A 112 -3.64 19.40 -3.26
C ALA A 112 -4.88 18.89 -2.51
N GLY A 113 -5.14 19.36 -1.29
CA GLY A 113 -6.36 19.00 -0.56
C GLY A 113 -6.39 17.56 -0.02
N LEU A 114 -5.23 16.89 0.09
CA LEU A 114 -5.14 15.54 0.69
C LEU A 114 -5.68 15.49 2.13
N LEU A 115 -5.64 16.61 2.84
CA LEU A 115 -6.26 16.76 4.14
C LEU A 115 -7.25 17.93 4.10
N PRO A 116 -8.42 17.83 4.76
CA PRO A 116 -9.35 18.94 4.90
C PRO A 116 -8.70 20.20 5.47
N ALA A 117 -9.21 21.38 5.10
CA ALA A 117 -8.69 22.66 5.59
C ALA A 117 -9.09 22.94 7.05
N ASP A 118 -10.32 22.58 7.43
CA ASP A 118 -10.81 22.70 8.80
C ASP A 118 -10.07 21.74 9.74
N ILE A 119 -9.78 22.21 10.96
CA ILE A 119 -8.99 21.45 11.93
C ILE A 119 -9.73 20.21 12.44
N ALA A 120 -11.03 20.28 12.67
CA ALA A 120 -11.82 19.17 13.17
C ALA A 120 -12.01 18.11 12.09
N ALA A 121 -12.35 18.51 10.87
CA ALA A 121 -12.42 17.62 9.71
C ALA A 121 -11.06 16.96 9.42
N ARG A 122 -9.96 17.70 9.52
CA ARG A 122 -8.62 17.16 9.33
C ARG A 122 -8.22 16.15 10.40
N ALA A 123 -8.57 16.41 11.67
CA ALA A 123 -8.37 15.45 12.75
C ALA A 123 -9.17 14.17 12.52
N HIS A 124 -10.44 14.30 12.10
CA HIS A 124 -11.29 13.14 11.77
C HIS A 124 -10.74 12.34 10.59
N CYS A 125 -10.29 13.02 9.51
CA CYS A 125 -9.64 12.38 8.37
C CYS A 125 -8.43 11.54 8.79
N ARG A 126 -7.55 12.09 9.64
CA ARG A 126 -6.40 11.35 10.17
C ARG A 126 -6.81 10.16 11.02
N ALA A 127 -7.84 10.32 11.86
CA ALA A 127 -8.32 9.24 12.73
C ALA A 127 -8.79 8.03 11.90
N ILE A 128 -9.63 8.25 10.89
CA ILE A 128 -10.16 7.13 10.08
C ILE A 128 -9.09 6.55 9.14
N CYS A 129 -8.13 7.37 8.69
CA CYS A 129 -6.95 6.88 7.98
C CYS A 129 -6.11 5.98 8.89
N GLY A 130 -5.90 6.38 10.15
CA GLY A 130 -5.20 5.60 11.17
C GLY A 130 -5.90 4.28 11.50
N GLU A 131 -7.23 4.30 11.65
CA GLU A 131 -8.05 3.10 11.84
C GLU A 131 -7.92 2.16 10.63
N MET A 132 -8.02 2.69 9.40
CA MET A 132 -7.83 1.92 8.17
C MET A 132 -6.38 1.47 7.93
N HIS A 133 -5.40 2.13 8.53
CA HIS A 133 -3.99 1.74 8.45
C HIS A 133 -3.71 0.57 9.42
N SER A 134 -4.12 0.70 10.68
CA SER A 134 -3.77 -0.26 11.75
C SER A 134 -4.79 -1.39 11.99
N GLY A 135 -6.03 -1.24 11.50
CA GLY A 135 -7.14 -2.16 11.79
C GLY A 135 -7.63 -3.00 10.62
N PHE A 136 -8.83 -3.57 10.79
CA PHE A 136 -9.58 -4.36 9.79
C PHE A 136 -8.83 -5.59 9.27
N SER A 137 -8.09 -6.28 10.14
CA SER A 137 -7.33 -7.47 9.76
C SER A 137 -8.23 -8.62 9.30
N SER A 138 -9.41 -8.78 9.91
CA SER A 138 -10.33 -9.87 9.55
C SER A 138 -10.86 -9.68 8.13
N LEU A 139 -11.25 -8.45 7.77
CA LEU A 139 -11.62 -8.11 6.40
C LEU A 139 -10.47 -8.37 5.42
N ARG A 140 -9.27 -7.87 5.74
CA ARG A 140 -8.11 -7.99 4.83
C ARG A 140 -7.76 -9.44 4.55
N SER A 141 -7.81 -10.29 5.58
CA SER A 141 -7.54 -11.73 5.46
C SER A 141 -8.66 -12.46 4.73
N ALA A 142 -9.93 -12.12 4.98
CA ALA A 142 -11.06 -12.82 4.36
C ALA A 142 -11.29 -12.41 2.90
N LEU A 143 -11.02 -11.14 2.57
CA LEU A 143 -11.23 -10.54 1.26
C LEU A 143 -9.93 -9.85 0.79
N PRO A 144 -8.88 -10.60 0.43
CA PRO A 144 -7.65 -10.00 -0.10
C PRO A 144 -7.91 -9.27 -1.42
N MET A 145 -7.15 -8.21 -1.70
CA MET A 145 -7.32 -7.48 -2.96
C MET A 145 -6.88 -8.37 -4.12
N ASN A 146 -7.75 -8.54 -5.12
CA ASN A 146 -7.44 -9.21 -6.39
C ASN A 146 -8.26 -8.54 -7.51
N LEU A 147 -7.65 -7.61 -8.24
CA LEU A 147 -8.34 -6.81 -9.27
C LEU A 147 -8.64 -7.57 -10.57
N LYS A 148 -8.05 -8.76 -10.74
CA LYS A 148 -8.39 -9.71 -11.80
C LYS A 148 -9.49 -10.69 -11.39
N GLY A 149 -9.75 -10.84 -10.10
CA GLY A 149 -10.78 -11.73 -9.57
C GLY A 149 -12.20 -11.17 -9.72
N ASP A 150 -13.16 -12.07 -9.79
CA ASP A 150 -14.60 -11.81 -9.71
C ASP A 150 -15.28 -12.99 -9.01
N PHE A 151 -15.80 -12.77 -7.81
CA PHE A 151 -16.26 -13.83 -6.91
C PHE A 151 -17.72 -13.59 -6.45
N PRO A 152 -18.71 -13.69 -7.35
CA PRO A 152 -20.11 -13.56 -6.97
C PRO A 152 -20.53 -14.69 -6.02
N GLY A 153 -21.25 -14.33 -4.95
CA GLY A 153 -21.73 -15.30 -3.96
C GLY A 153 -20.68 -15.79 -2.97
N TYR A 154 -19.49 -15.17 -2.93
CA TYR A 154 -18.47 -15.47 -1.92
C TYR A 154 -19.04 -15.30 -0.50
N LYS A 155 -18.82 -16.31 0.34
CA LYS A 155 -19.34 -16.31 1.71
C LYS A 155 -18.41 -15.52 2.62
N VAL A 156 -18.86 -14.35 3.06
CA VAL A 156 -18.20 -13.59 4.12
C VAL A 156 -18.51 -14.24 5.47
N TRP A 157 -17.49 -14.55 6.26
CA TRP A 157 -17.65 -15.13 7.59
C TRP A 157 -17.79 -14.03 8.66
N ALA A 158 -18.51 -14.32 9.75
CA ALA A 158 -18.96 -13.35 10.76
C ALA A 158 -17.89 -12.36 11.28
N ARG A 159 -16.62 -12.77 11.37
CA ARG A 159 -15.56 -11.87 11.85
C ARG A 159 -15.23 -10.74 10.85
N ALA A 160 -15.33 -11.01 9.55
CA ALA A 160 -15.16 -9.97 8.53
C ALA A 160 -16.41 -9.09 8.39
N GLU A 161 -17.60 -9.60 8.75
CA GLU A 161 -18.85 -8.80 8.75
C GLU A 161 -18.75 -7.62 9.72
N GLY A 162 -18.23 -7.81 10.94
CA GLY A 162 -18.05 -6.70 11.88
C GLY A 162 -17.08 -5.61 11.39
N ASP A 163 -16.01 -6.00 10.68
CA ASP A 163 -15.09 -5.04 10.04
C ASP A 163 -15.82 -4.28 8.90
N ILE A 164 -16.65 -4.96 8.10
CA ILE A 164 -17.44 -4.34 7.03
C ILE A 164 -18.46 -3.35 7.61
N GLU A 165 -19.18 -3.74 8.66
CA GLU A 165 -20.13 -2.89 9.35
C GLU A 165 -19.46 -1.61 9.85
N ARG A 166 -18.30 -1.72 10.52
CA ARG A 166 -17.56 -0.55 10.99
C ARG A 166 -17.12 0.36 9.84
N ILE A 167 -16.66 -0.20 8.72
CA ILE A 167 -16.24 0.59 7.56
C ILE A 167 -17.42 1.33 6.93
N THR A 168 -18.54 0.64 6.70
CA THR A 168 -19.74 1.25 6.12
C THR A 168 -20.35 2.32 7.04
N ALA A 169 -20.23 2.15 8.36
CA ALA A 169 -20.59 3.18 9.34
C ALA A 169 -19.68 4.41 9.21
N ILE A 170 -18.35 4.23 9.16
CA ILE A 170 -17.39 5.33 8.93
C ILE A 170 -17.74 6.10 7.65
N TRP A 171 -17.99 5.39 6.54
CA TRP A 171 -18.33 6.03 5.27
C TRP A 171 -19.63 6.81 5.34
N SER A 172 -20.66 6.23 5.94
CA SER A 172 -21.97 6.87 6.11
C SER A 172 -21.88 8.11 6.99
N GLU A 173 -21.15 8.03 8.11
CA GLU A 173 -20.90 9.16 9.02
C GLU A 173 -20.17 10.30 8.30
N CYS A 174 -19.09 9.96 7.57
CA CYS A 174 -18.31 10.92 6.80
C CYS A 174 -19.14 11.61 5.71
N ILE A 175 -19.86 10.85 4.89
CA ILE A 175 -20.69 11.40 3.81
C ILE A 175 -21.83 12.25 4.37
N ALA A 176 -22.48 11.81 5.46
CA ALA A 176 -23.52 12.60 6.10
C ALA A 176 -22.99 13.91 6.70
N GLN A 177 -21.79 13.88 7.28
CA GLN A 177 -21.19 15.04 7.94
C GLN A 177 -20.58 16.04 6.96
N TYR A 178 -19.93 15.57 5.90
CA TYR A 178 -19.14 16.39 4.98
C TYR A 178 -19.77 16.57 3.59
N GLY A 179 -20.92 15.95 3.34
CA GLY A 179 -21.76 16.18 2.16
C GLY A 179 -21.47 15.30 0.95
N GLY A 180 -20.37 14.54 0.95
CA GLY A 180 -20.01 13.68 -0.18
C GLY A 180 -19.61 14.45 -1.46
N PRO A 181 -19.38 13.73 -2.58
CA PRO A 181 -19.54 12.28 -2.74
C PRO A 181 -18.34 11.46 -2.24
N PHE A 182 -17.23 12.13 -1.89
CA PHE A 182 -16.07 11.53 -1.23
C PHE A 182 -16.17 11.71 0.29
N LEU A 183 -15.32 11.00 1.05
CA LEU A 183 -15.46 10.93 2.50
C LEU A 183 -15.39 12.31 3.18
N PHE A 184 -14.63 13.26 2.64
CA PHE A 184 -14.52 14.62 3.19
C PHE A 184 -15.01 15.72 2.24
N GLY A 185 -15.99 15.40 1.38
CA GLY A 185 -16.70 16.37 0.54
C GLY A 185 -16.53 16.13 -0.96
N GLU A 186 -16.44 17.22 -1.72
CA GLU A 186 -16.55 17.20 -3.19
C GLU A 186 -15.35 16.53 -3.89
N HIS A 187 -14.18 16.56 -3.26
CA HIS A 187 -12.93 16.09 -3.86
C HIS A 187 -12.33 14.93 -3.05
N PRO A 188 -11.69 13.95 -3.73
CA PRO A 188 -11.03 12.85 -3.05
C PRO A 188 -9.83 13.35 -2.25
N CYS A 189 -9.61 12.75 -1.09
CA CYS A 189 -8.50 13.08 -0.19
C CYS A 189 -7.75 11.83 0.28
N MET A 190 -6.87 11.99 1.27
CA MET A 190 -6.11 10.91 1.87
C MET A 190 -7.00 9.76 2.36
N ALA A 191 -8.17 10.06 2.93
CA ALA A 191 -9.10 9.03 3.38
C ALA A 191 -9.61 8.16 2.23
N ASP A 192 -10.01 8.76 1.12
CA ASP A 192 -10.49 8.01 -0.05
C ASP A 192 -9.39 7.12 -0.61
N ALA A 193 -8.15 7.59 -0.64
CA ALA A 193 -7.01 6.78 -1.03
C ALA A 193 -6.75 5.59 -0.08
N MET A 194 -6.91 5.78 1.23
CA MET A 194 -6.77 4.73 2.24
C MET A 194 -7.83 3.64 2.13
N TYR A 195 -9.06 4.03 1.78
CA TYR A 195 -10.22 3.14 1.64
C TYR A 195 -10.43 2.60 0.21
N ALA A 196 -9.75 3.13 -0.81
CA ALA A 196 -9.87 2.65 -2.19
C ALA A 196 -9.63 1.13 -2.34
N PRO A 197 -8.65 0.50 -1.67
CA PRO A 197 -8.53 -0.97 -1.71
C PRO A 197 -9.70 -1.72 -1.06
N VAL A 198 -10.45 -1.09 -0.15
CA VAL A 198 -11.66 -1.70 0.41
C VAL A 198 -12.79 -1.65 -0.61
N VAL A 199 -12.92 -0.54 -1.33
CA VAL A 199 -13.87 -0.42 -2.44
C VAL A 199 -13.64 -1.53 -3.47
N THR A 200 -12.38 -1.80 -3.84
CA THR A 200 -12.07 -2.87 -4.80
C THR A 200 -12.43 -4.24 -4.25
N ARG A 201 -12.14 -4.55 -2.98
CA ARG A 201 -12.57 -5.79 -2.32
C ARG A 201 -14.09 -5.95 -2.39
N PHE A 202 -14.85 -4.92 -2.03
CA PHE A 202 -16.31 -5.02 -2.02
C PHE A 202 -16.87 -5.30 -3.42
N ARG A 203 -16.25 -4.78 -4.47
CA ARG A 203 -16.59 -5.12 -5.87
C ARG A 203 -16.21 -6.54 -6.25
N THR A 204 -14.96 -6.93 -6.02
CA THR A 204 -14.44 -8.26 -6.36
C THR A 204 -15.25 -9.39 -5.70
N TYR A 205 -15.63 -9.23 -4.43
CA TYR A 205 -16.36 -10.26 -3.67
C TYR A 205 -17.86 -10.03 -3.57
N HIS A 206 -18.42 -9.06 -4.31
CA HIS A 206 -19.85 -8.75 -4.34
C HIS A 206 -20.46 -8.57 -2.94
N VAL A 207 -19.75 -7.87 -2.06
CA VAL A 207 -20.22 -7.57 -0.70
C VAL A 207 -21.52 -6.78 -0.79
N LYS A 208 -22.54 -7.21 -0.04
CA LYS A 208 -23.83 -6.51 0.02
C LYS A 208 -23.66 -5.23 0.82
N LEU A 209 -23.96 -4.10 0.20
CA LEU A 209 -23.80 -2.77 0.78
C LEU A 209 -25.13 -2.03 0.83
N ASP A 210 -25.26 -1.11 1.78
CA ASP A 210 -26.30 -0.10 1.75
C ASP A 210 -26.12 0.86 0.55
N ARG A 211 -27.13 1.68 0.28
CA ARG A 211 -27.13 2.60 -0.87
C ARG A 211 -25.99 3.62 -0.81
N THR A 212 -25.66 4.15 0.37
CA THR A 212 -24.62 5.17 0.56
C THR A 212 -23.25 4.56 0.28
N SER A 213 -22.96 3.41 0.89
CA SER A 213 -21.70 2.68 0.70
C SER A 213 -21.52 2.19 -0.75
N ALA A 214 -22.59 1.71 -1.38
CA ALA A 214 -22.57 1.31 -2.79
C ALA A 214 -22.27 2.51 -3.71
N HIS A 215 -22.93 3.65 -3.48
CA HIS A 215 -22.68 4.87 -4.24
C HIS A 215 -21.24 5.38 -4.07
N TYR A 216 -20.72 5.39 -2.84
CA TYR A 216 -19.33 5.74 -2.58
C TYR A 216 -18.36 4.82 -3.34
N CYS A 217 -18.64 3.52 -3.35
CA CYS A 217 -17.86 2.57 -4.14
C CYS A 217 -17.93 2.89 -5.65
N ASP A 218 -19.09 3.28 -6.19
CA ASP A 218 -19.20 3.70 -7.59
C ASP A 218 -18.36 4.97 -7.86
N THR A 219 -18.43 5.96 -6.97
CA THR A 219 -17.68 7.22 -7.05
C THR A 219 -16.17 6.98 -7.11
N VAL A 220 -15.63 6.19 -6.18
CA VAL A 220 -14.19 5.86 -6.16
C VAL A 220 -13.78 5.09 -7.41
N MET A 221 -14.56 4.08 -7.83
CA MET A 221 -14.24 3.29 -9.04
C MET A 221 -14.34 4.12 -10.33
N ALA A 222 -15.09 5.22 -10.32
CA ALA A 222 -15.20 6.13 -11.45
C ALA A 222 -13.99 7.06 -11.63
N MET A 223 -13.14 7.20 -10.60
CA MET A 223 -11.95 8.06 -10.64
C MET A 223 -11.00 7.68 -11.79
N PRO A 224 -10.44 8.66 -12.53
CA PRO A 224 -9.46 8.38 -13.58
C PRO A 224 -8.26 7.58 -13.10
N GLU A 225 -7.74 7.89 -11.92
CA GLU A 225 -6.59 7.24 -11.30
C GLU A 225 -6.91 5.77 -10.97
N MET A 226 -8.12 5.50 -10.47
CA MET A 226 -8.55 4.12 -10.19
C MET A 226 -8.67 3.30 -11.48
N LYS A 227 -9.22 3.88 -12.55
CA LYS A 227 -9.28 3.24 -13.86
C LYS A 227 -7.89 2.96 -14.42
N GLU A 228 -6.96 3.91 -14.29
CA GLU A 228 -5.55 3.75 -14.68
C GLU A 228 -4.90 2.59 -13.93
N TRP A 229 -5.05 2.55 -12.60
CA TRP A 229 -4.50 1.49 -11.76
C TRP A 229 -5.05 0.11 -12.13
N ILE A 230 -6.37 -0.02 -12.25
CA ILE A 230 -7.03 -1.29 -12.60
C ILE A 230 -6.60 -1.77 -13.99
N ALA A 231 -6.51 -0.85 -14.96
CA ALA A 231 -6.05 -1.21 -16.31
C ALA A 231 -4.59 -1.72 -16.29
N ALA A 232 -3.73 -1.14 -15.45
CA ALA A 232 -2.36 -1.61 -15.27
C ALA A 232 -2.30 -2.96 -14.55
N ALA A 233 -3.09 -3.15 -13.48
CA ALA A 233 -3.18 -4.42 -12.75
C ALA A 233 -3.60 -5.59 -13.64
N LYS A 234 -4.55 -5.37 -14.57
CA LYS A 234 -4.99 -6.39 -15.53
C LYS A 234 -3.92 -6.81 -16.54
N ARG A 235 -2.90 -5.99 -16.75
CA ARG A 235 -1.77 -6.30 -17.65
C ARG A 235 -0.59 -6.98 -16.94
N GLU A 236 -0.58 -7.02 -15.61
CA GLU A 236 0.45 -7.77 -14.89
C GLU A 236 0.38 -9.24 -15.28
N HIS A 237 1.51 -9.93 -15.42
CA HIS A 237 1.52 -11.38 -15.61
C HIS A 237 1.18 -12.07 -14.28
N GLU A 238 0.58 -13.26 -14.35
CA GLU A 238 0.30 -14.06 -13.14
C GLU A 238 1.60 -14.72 -12.68
N ASP A 239 2.43 -13.94 -11.99
CA ASP A 239 3.74 -14.41 -11.49
C ASP A 239 3.63 -15.02 -10.07
N ILE A 240 2.43 -15.08 -9.49
CA ILE A 240 2.19 -15.65 -8.15
C ILE A 240 1.27 -16.88 -8.28
N GLU A 241 1.86 -18.01 -8.66
CA GLU A 241 1.18 -19.33 -8.71
C GLU A 241 0.60 -19.75 -7.34
N GLU A 242 1.06 -19.16 -6.23
CA GLU A 242 0.68 -19.58 -4.86
C GLU A 242 -0.64 -18.96 -4.32
N LEU A 243 -1.27 -18.00 -5.02
CA LEU A 243 -2.56 -17.46 -4.59
C LEU A 243 -3.77 -18.25 -5.09
N ASP A 244 -3.53 -19.29 -5.92
CA ASP A 244 -4.52 -20.31 -6.26
C ASP A 244 -4.74 -21.33 -5.13
N MET A 245 -4.07 -21.18 -3.99
CA MET A 245 -4.32 -22.00 -2.81
C MET A 245 -5.60 -21.56 -2.10
N GLU A 246 -6.70 -22.21 -2.48
CA GLU A 246 -7.90 -22.52 -1.69
C GLU A 246 -8.09 -21.66 -0.41
N PHE A 247 -8.92 -20.63 -0.52
CA PHE A 247 -9.57 -19.95 0.61
C PHE A 247 -11.01 -20.43 0.77
#